data_AF-A0ABD6X0A6-F1
#
_entry.id   AF-A0ABD6X0A6-F1
#
_cell.length_a   1.000
_cell.length_b   1.000
_cell.length_c   1.000
_cell.angle_alpha   90.00
_cell.angle_beta   90.00
_cell.angle_gamma   90.00
#
_symmetry.space_group_name_H-M   'P 1'
#
loop_
_entity.id
_entity.type
_entity.pdbx_description
1 polymer ?
#
loop_
_entity_poly.entity_id
_entity_poly.type
_entity_poly.pdbx_seq_one_letter_code
_entity_poly.pdbx_strand_id
1 'polypeptide(L)'
;MSISTQENIRLNRNIWLTILFAAIVSRIVFYALGLWGVDSFVTGKYAEQPVWQTICRFDCVWFYRIIHDGYDLFPQWLSQNNAANWAFMPLQPFLGWVFSHLAFFDDPIDNARFGLILVSNIAFVISLPLVVMTLKQLKFSENTQYTAIWLLCFSPYTVYSMAGYTEPLFIVFVTAVFLFSYRQQWLWVAVFGLLAAITRNLGVFLVFPVLIIAIQHYGLDTFYRFKTQGVKVIAAIWIIPFGFFSYMTYLYFHTGDALAFGHIQIAWGRQLTNPIHWIIYGFNTGGPKLYLAIASLLAFALNLYLVFNKKYPEALFMFICLVLPLSSSLNAMPRYLFGLYPTFLGLAMIVERYPSIKTPLLCVFSAASCFISIGFFSHIMFTV
;
A
#
# COMPACT_ATOMS: atom_id res chain seq x y z
N MET A 1 12.34 -9.11 24.48
CA MET A 1 11.46 -10.18 23.99
C MET A 1 12.32 -11.05 23.08
N SER A 2 12.77 -12.23 23.54
CA SER A 2 13.65 -13.09 22.75
C SER A 2 12.86 -13.77 21.63
N ILE A 3 12.84 -13.15 20.45
CA ILE A 3 12.31 -13.75 19.22
C ILE A 3 13.40 -14.68 18.67
N SER A 4 13.69 -15.80 19.34
CA SER A 4 14.78 -16.70 18.93
C SER A 4 14.36 -18.13 18.61
N THR A 5 13.07 -18.46 18.69
CA THR A 5 12.55 -19.72 18.15
C THR A 5 11.98 -19.48 16.76
N GLN A 6 12.57 -20.09 15.72
CA GLN A 6 11.97 -20.13 14.38
C GLN A 6 10.64 -20.89 14.45
N GLU A 7 9.56 -20.17 14.74
CA GLU A 7 8.24 -20.78 14.77
C GLU A 7 7.86 -21.31 13.40
N ASN A 8 7.12 -22.41 13.41
CA ASN A 8 6.54 -22.97 12.21
C ASN A 8 5.40 -22.08 11.74
N ILE A 9 5.70 -21.20 10.79
CA ILE A 9 4.73 -20.28 10.19
C ILE A 9 3.92 -20.92 9.07
N ARG A 10 4.06 -22.24 8.81
CA ARG A 10 3.27 -22.92 7.78
C ARG A 10 1.78 -22.80 8.07
N LEU A 11 1.01 -22.51 7.03
CA LEU A 11 -0.44 -22.38 7.10
C LEU A 11 -1.06 -23.77 6.95
N ASN A 12 -2.05 -24.08 7.80
CA ASN A 12 -2.81 -25.32 7.69
C ASN A 12 -3.84 -25.20 6.55
N ARG A 13 -4.47 -26.32 6.20
CA ARG A 13 -5.50 -26.37 5.15
C ARG A 13 -6.66 -25.40 5.43
N ASN A 14 -7.08 -25.29 6.69
CA ASN A 14 -8.24 -24.46 7.07
C ASN A 14 -7.96 -22.97 6.84
N ILE A 15 -6.78 -22.47 7.23
CA ILE A 15 -6.37 -21.09 6.96
C ILE A 15 -6.36 -20.82 5.46
N TRP A 16 -5.79 -21.73 4.65
CA TRP A 16 -5.80 -21.56 3.18
C TRP A 16 -7.22 -21.50 2.61
N LEU A 17 -8.12 -22.38 3.06
CA LEU A 17 -9.52 -22.36 2.65
C LEU A 17 -10.20 -21.05 3.06
N THR A 18 -9.94 -20.53 4.27
CA THR A 18 -10.49 -19.24 4.70
C THR A 18 -9.92 -18.08 3.89
N ILE A 19 -8.62 -18.07 3.58
CA ILE A 19 -7.98 -17.06 2.73
C ILE A 19 -8.68 -17.02 1.36
N LEU A 20 -8.79 -18.18 0.70
CA LEU A 20 -9.42 -18.28 -0.62
C LEU A 20 -10.89 -17.86 -0.57
N PHE A 21 -11.64 -18.35 0.41
CA PHE A 21 -13.04 -18.00 0.58
C PHE A 21 -13.25 -16.51 0.81
N ALA A 22 -12.54 -15.91 1.78
CA ALA A 22 -12.67 -14.49 2.08
C ALA A 22 -12.22 -13.59 0.92
N ALA A 23 -11.16 -13.97 0.20
CA ALA A 23 -10.70 -13.24 -0.97
C ALA A 23 -11.73 -13.28 -2.09
N ILE A 24 -12.27 -14.46 -2.43
CA ILE A 24 -13.29 -14.62 -3.48
C ILE A 24 -14.56 -13.85 -3.11
N VAL A 25 -15.08 -14.04 -1.89
CA VAL A 25 -16.31 -13.38 -1.44
C VAL A 25 -16.17 -11.87 -1.46
N SER A 26 -15.09 -11.32 -0.88
CA SER A 26 -14.90 -9.87 -0.87
C SER A 26 -14.80 -9.28 -2.28
N ARG A 27 -14.11 -9.95 -3.20
CA ARG A 27 -13.98 -9.50 -4.59
C ARG A 27 -15.30 -9.52 -5.32
N ILE A 28 -16.06 -10.61 -5.23
CA ILE A 28 -17.39 -10.70 -5.85
C ILE A 28 -18.29 -9.58 -5.31
N VAL A 29 -18.35 -9.42 -3.99
CA VAL A 29 -19.20 -8.41 -3.34
C VAL A 29 -18.83 -6.99 -3.79
N PHE A 30 -17.55 -6.61 -3.70
CA PHE A 30 -17.17 -5.22 -3.98
C PHE A 30 -17.11 -4.90 -5.48
N TYR A 31 -16.81 -5.85 -6.36
CA TYR A 31 -16.97 -5.63 -7.81
C TYR A 31 -18.45 -5.48 -8.18
N ALA A 32 -19.31 -6.37 -7.67
CA ALA A 32 -20.74 -6.31 -7.94
C ALA A 32 -21.35 -5.00 -7.44
N LEU A 33 -21.04 -4.60 -6.20
CA LEU A 33 -21.53 -3.33 -5.64
C LEU A 33 -20.97 -2.11 -6.36
N GLY A 34 -19.67 -2.11 -6.71
CA GLY A 34 -19.06 -1.02 -7.46
C GLY A 34 -19.71 -0.83 -8.83
N LEU A 35 -19.90 -1.91 -9.57
CA LEU A 35 -20.54 -1.88 -10.90
C LEU A 35 -22.03 -1.56 -10.81
N TRP A 36 -22.74 -2.12 -9.84
CA TRP A 36 -24.13 -1.77 -9.55
C TRP A 36 -24.29 -0.29 -9.22
N GLY A 37 -23.34 0.29 -8.48
CA GLY A 37 -23.32 1.71 -8.17
C GLY A 37 -23.13 2.59 -9.40
N VAL A 38 -22.37 2.13 -10.40
CA VAL A 38 -22.26 2.83 -11.69
C VAL A 38 -23.59 2.78 -12.44
N ASP A 39 -24.16 1.60 -12.61
CA ASP A 39 -25.44 1.39 -13.29
C ASP A 39 -26.60 2.18 -12.66
N SER A 40 -26.63 2.24 -11.32
CA SER A 40 -27.74 2.85 -10.58
C SER A 40 -27.64 4.36 -10.40
N PHE A 41 -26.42 4.90 -10.27
CA PHE A 41 -26.22 6.29 -9.82
C PHE A 41 -25.49 7.18 -10.83
N VAL A 42 -24.92 6.62 -11.90
CA VAL A 42 -24.14 7.39 -12.87
C VAL A 42 -24.94 7.53 -14.16
N THR A 43 -24.95 8.74 -14.73
CA THR A 43 -25.58 9.03 -16.02
C THR A 43 -24.59 9.62 -17.01
N GLY A 44 -24.93 9.57 -18.30
CA GLY A 44 -24.12 10.12 -19.39
C GLY A 44 -22.80 9.38 -19.61
N LYS A 45 -21.76 10.12 -20.04
CA LYS A 45 -20.48 9.56 -20.53
C LYS A 45 -19.73 8.62 -19.58
N TYR A 46 -20.05 8.62 -18.29
CA TYR A 46 -19.41 7.74 -17.30
C TYR A 46 -20.17 6.42 -17.12
N ALA A 47 -21.46 6.35 -17.45
CA ALA A 47 -22.26 5.13 -17.40
C ALA A 47 -21.94 4.19 -18.57
N GLU A 48 -21.55 4.75 -19.72
CA GLU A 48 -21.23 4.01 -20.95
C GLU A 48 -19.76 3.55 -21.02
N GLN A 49 -18.97 3.72 -19.96
CA GLN A 49 -17.57 3.34 -19.98
C GLN A 49 -17.39 1.81 -19.96
N PRO A 50 -16.45 1.26 -20.75
CA PRO A 50 -16.09 -0.15 -20.67
C PRO A 50 -15.70 -0.56 -19.25
N VAL A 51 -15.99 -1.81 -18.89
CA VAL A 51 -15.79 -2.33 -17.52
C VAL A 51 -14.37 -2.13 -17.00
N TRP A 52 -13.35 -2.35 -17.85
CA TRP A 52 -11.94 -2.20 -17.47
C TRP A 52 -11.57 -0.74 -17.21
N GLN A 53 -12.16 0.19 -17.96
CA GLN A 53 -12.03 1.62 -17.70
C GLN A 53 -12.77 2.02 -16.42
N THR A 54 -13.92 1.42 -16.14
CA THR A 54 -14.68 1.67 -14.89
C THR A 54 -13.92 1.22 -13.64
N ILE A 55 -13.14 0.14 -13.75
CA ILE A 55 -12.33 -0.37 -12.63
C ILE A 55 -10.98 0.39 -12.53
N CYS A 56 -10.27 0.57 -13.64
CA CYS A 56 -8.96 1.23 -13.68
C CYS A 56 -9.09 2.75 -13.85
N ARG A 57 -9.24 3.46 -12.72
CA ARG A 57 -9.49 4.92 -12.69
C ARG A 57 -8.52 5.69 -11.81
N PHE A 58 -8.52 7.01 -11.99
CA PHE A 58 -7.63 7.96 -11.34
C PHE A 58 -6.16 7.56 -11.48
N ASP A 59 -5.49 7.12 -10.42
CA ASP A 59 -4.06 6.79 -10.48
C ASP A 59 -3.74 5.64 -11.44
N CYS A 60 -4.68 4.71 -11.64
CA CYS A 60 -4.51 3.62 -12.60
C CYS A 60 -4.29 4.13 -14.04
N VAL A 61 -4.79 5.34 -14.34
CA VAL A 61 -4.59 5.99 -15.64
C VAL A 61 -3.11 6.23 -15.94
N TRP A 62 -2.35 6.65 -14.94
CA TRP A 62 -0.92 6.90 -15.12
C TRP A 62 -0.13 5.62 -15.32
N PHE A 63 -0.54 4.52 -14.68
CA PHE A 63 0.11 3.23 -14.87
C PHE A 63 -0.12 2.65 -16.27
N TYR A 64 -1.36 2.67 -16.79
CA TYR A 64 -1.57 2.13 -18.15
C TYR A 64 -0.90 3.01 -19.22
N ARG A 65 -0.79 4.32 -19.00
CA ARG A 65 -0.02 5.22 -19.88
C ARG A 65 1.46 4.87 -19.89
N ILE A 66 2.05 4.54 -18.74
CA ILE A 66 3.45 4.06 -18.72
C ILE A 66 3.59 2.76 -19.52
N ILE A 67 2.59 1.88 -19.47
CA ILE A 67 2.60 0.62 -20.25
C ILE A 67 2.51 0.89 -21.75
N HIS A 68 1.65 1.82 -22.17
CA HIS A 68 1.37 2.10 -23.57
C HIS A 68 2.39 3.05 -24.21
N ASP A 69 2.72 4.15 -23.53
CA ASP A 69 3.50 5.28 -24.04
C ASP A 69 4.90 5.40 -23.42
N GLY A 70 5.17 4.66 -22.33
CA GLY A 70 6.38 4.84 -21.53
C GLY A 70 6.30 6.05 -20.57
N TYR A 71 7.44 6.39 -19.96
CA TYR A 71 7.54 7.59 -19.13
C TYR A 71 7.55 8.85 -20.01
N ASP A 72 6.76 9.85 -19.64
CA ASP A 72 6.66 11.12 -20.37
C ASP A 72 8.04 11.82 -20.41
N LEU A 73 8.38 12.51 -21.51
CA LEU A 73 9.59 13.34 -21.60
C LEU A 73 9.39 14.73 -20.98
N PHE A 74 8.17 15.27 -21.06
CA PHE A 74 7.78 16.57 -20.52
C PHE A 74 6.32 16.54 -20.05
N PRO A 75 5.90 17.44 -19.15
CA PRO A 75 4.52 17.51 -18.69
C PRO A 75 3.57 17.90 -19.81
N GLN A 76 2.47 17.16 -19.95
CA GLN A 76 1.51 17.33 -21.05
C GLN A 76 0.07 16.94 -20.68
N TRP A 77 -0.16 16.54 -19.42
CA TRP A 77 -1.44 16.03 -18.96
C TRP A 77 -2.14 17.00 -18.00
N LEU A 78 -3.42 16.70 -17.72
CA LEU A 78 -4.39 17.56 -17.02
C LEU A 78 -4.72 18.84 -17.81
N SER A 79 -5.69 19.62 -17.35
CA SER A 79 -6.19 20.80 -18.07
C SER A 79 -5.16 21.91 -18.27
N GLN A 80 -4.08 21.89 -17.49
CA GLN A 80 -3.01 22.88 -17.54
C GLN A 80 -1.74 22.37 -18.25
N ASN A 81 -1.76 21.17 -18.83
CA ASN A 81 -0.59 20.53 -19.46
C ASN A 81 0.67 20.56 -18.58
N ASN A 82 0.48 20.38 -17.27
CA ASN A 82 1.53 20.54 -16.26
C ASN A 82 1.80 19.26 -15.48
N ALA A 83 1.17 18.13 -15.87
CA ALA A 83 1.35 16.84 -15.23
C ALA A 83 2.05 15.83 -16.14
N ALA A 84 2.80 14.92 -15.51
CA ALA A 84 3.55 13.82 -16.11
C ALA A 84 3.50 12.58 -15.19
N ASN A 85 3.75 11.41 -15.75
CA ASN A 85 3.71 10.13 -15.03
C ASN A 85 4.94 9.83 -14.13
N TRP A 86 5.84 10.79 -13.92
CA TRP A 86 7.11 10.59 -13.18
C TRP A 86 6.94 10.22 -11.71
N ALA A 87 5.81 10.58 -11.09
CA ALA A 87 5.50 10.24 -9.70
C ALA A 87 5.22 8.75 -9.46
N PHE A 88 4.99 7.99 -10.53
CA PHE A 88 4.54 6.60 -10.48
C PHE A 88 5.74 5.65 -10.67
N MET A 89 6.07 4.91 -9.61
CA MET A 89 7.24 4.02 -9.59
C MET A 89 7.08 2.82 -10.54
N PRO A 90 8.19 2.22 -11.03
CA PRO A 90 8.16 1.38 -12.23
C PRO A 90 7.62 -0.06 -12.03
N LEU A 91 7.53 -0.59 -10.81
CA LEU A 91 7.22 -2.01 -10.64
C LEU A 91 5.77 -2.38 -11.02
N GLN A 92 4.79 -1.59 -10.61
CA GLN A 92 3.38 -1.83 -10.96
C GLN A 92 3.13 -1.79 -12.48
N PRO A 93 3.57 -0.76 -13.24
CA PRO A 93 3.38 -0.75 -14.68
C PRO A 93 4.20 -1.84 -15.38
N PHE A 94 5.42 -2.15 -14.93
CA PHE A 94 6.20 -3.26 -15.49
C PHE A 94 5.45 -4.61 -15.35
N LEU A 95 4.95 -4.93 -14.16
CA LEU A 95 4.17 -6.14 -13.96
C LEU A 95 2.85 -6.08 -14.75
N GLY A 96 2.17 -4.93 -14.78
CA GLY A 96 0.95 -4.76 -15.57
C GLY A 96 1.18 -5.05 -17.04
N TRP A 97 2.30 -4.59 -17.62
CA TRP A 97 2.73 -4.90 -18.98
C TRP A 97 2.99 -6.40 -19.19
N VAL A 98 3.66 -7.09 -18.25
CA VAL A 98 3.85 -8.55 -18.36
C VAL A 98 2.49 -9.26 -18.41
N PHE A 99 1.58 -8.92 -17.51
CA PHE A 99 0.27 -9.57 -17.40
C PHE A 99 -0.74 -9.12 -18.46
N SER A 100 -0.52 -7.99 -19.15
CA SER A 100 -1.38 -7.57 -20.25
C SER A 100 -1.32 -8.52 -21.44
N HIS A 101 -0.23 -9.26 -21.61
CA HIS A 101 -0.08 -10.27 -22.67
C HIS A 101 -0.94 -11.52 -22.45
N LEU A 102 -1.59 -11.66 -21.29
CA LEU A 102 -2.57 -12.73 -21.04
C LEU A 102 -3.97 -12.35 -21.53
N ALA A 103 -4.20 -11.09 -21.86
CA ALA A 103 -5.45 -10.60 -22.41
C ALA A 103 -5.40 -10.50 -23.93
N PHE A 104 -6.54 -10.72 -24.57
CA PHE A 104 -6.71 -10.69 -26.03
C PHE A 104 -7.88 -9.76 -26.41
N PHE A 105 -8.04 -8.64 -25.69
CA PHE A 105 -9.01 -7.61 -26.06
C PHE A 105 -8.53 -6.86 -27.30
N ASP A 106 -9.49 -6.38 -28.11
CA ASP A 106 -9.20 -5.63 -29.34
C ASP A 106 -8.47 -4.31 -29.07
N ASP A 107 -8.77 -3.66 -27.93
CA ASP A 107 -8.09 -2.44 -27.49
C ASP A 107 -6.85 -2.79 -26.64
N PRO A 108 -5.62 -2.44 -27.08
CA PRO A 108 -4.40 -2.63 -26.30
C PRO A 108 -4.42 -1.94 -24.93
N ILE A 109 -5.16 -0.84 -24.80
CA ILE A 109 -5.30 -0.12 -23.52
C ILE A 109 -6.09 -0.98 -22.53
N ASP A 110 -7.13 -1.69 -22.97
CA ASP A 110 -7.87 -2.60 -22.11
C ASP A 110 -7.04 -3.81 -21.69
N ASN A 111 -6.15 -4.30 -22.56
CA ASN A 111 -5.15 -5.31 -22.16
C ASN A 111 -4.25 -4.78 -21.03
N ALA A 112 -3.77 -3.54 -21.12
CA ALA A 112 -2.96 -2.91 -20.08
C ALA A 112 -3.74 -2.71 -18.75
N ARG A 113 -4.98 -2.23 -18.82
CA ARG A 113 -5.87 -2.07 -17.65
C ARG A 113 -6.11 -3.42 -16.97
N PHE A 114 -6.42 -4.46 -17.74
CA PHE A 114 -6.59 -5.81 -17.24
C PHE A 114 -5.32 -6.32 -16.53
N GLY A 115 -4.15 -6.16 -17.16
CA GLY A 115 -2.87 -6.56 -16.57
C GLY A 115 -2.63 -5.91 -15.21
N LEU A 116 -2.87 -4.60 -15.08
CA LEU A 116 -2.76 -3.87 -13.81
C LEU A 116 -3.74 -4.39 -12.74
N ILE A 117 -5.01 -4.56 -13.11
CA ILE A 117 -6.05 -5.09 -12.21
C ILE A 117 -5.66 -6.50 -11.73
N LEU A 118 -5.18 -7.35 -12.63
CA LEU A 118 -4.76 -8.71 -12.33
C LEU A 118 -3.59 -8.71 -11.34
N VAL A 119 -2.56 -7.88 -11.58
CA VAL A 119 -1.42 -7.72 -10.66
C VAL A 119 -1.88 -7.30 -9.27
N SER A 120 -2.76 -6.30 -9.15
CA SER A 120 -3.27 -5.84 -7.85
C SER A 120 -4.04 -6.93 -7.11
N ASN A 121 -4.84 -7.73 -7.81
CA ASN A 121 -5.59 -8.83 -7.21
C ASN A 121 -4.68 -10.00 -6.79
N ILE A 122 -3.71 -10.38 -7.63
CA ILE A 122 -2.72 -11.41 -7.27
C ILE A 122 -1.91 -10.97 -6.06
N ALA A 123 -1.40 -9.73 -6.07
CA ALA A 123 -0.66 -9.18 -4.94
C ALA A 123 -1.51 -9.16 -3.67
N PHE A 124 -2.79 -8.82 -3.77
CA PHE A 124 -3.69 -8.88 -2.63
C PHE A 124 -3.84 -10.30 -2.08
N VAL A 125 -4.07 -11.30 -2.94
CA VAL A 125 -4.18 -12.71 -2.52
C VAL A 125 -2.88 -13.19 -1.87
N ILE A 126 -1.72 -12.77 -2.36
CA ILE A 126 -0.40 -13.06 -1.77
C ILE A 126 -0.21 -12.35 -0.42
N SER A 127 -0.79 -11.16 -0.24
CA SER A 127 -0.66 -10.40 1.01
C SER A 127 -1.30 -11.12 2.21
N LEU A 128 -2.42 -11.82 2.00
CA LEU A 128 -3.18 -12.51 3.05
C LEU A 128 -2.34 -13.59 3.78
N PRO A 129 -1.74 -14.59 3.11
CA PRO A 129 -0.90 -15.57 3.79
C PRO A 129 0.34 -14.93 4.42
N LEU A 130 0.95 -13.92 3.80
CA LEU A 130 2.11 -13.23 4.38
C LEU A 130 1.78 -12.52 5.70
N VAL A 131 0.64 -11.83 5.76
CA VAL A 131 0.17 -11.20 7.00
C VAL A 131 -0.11 -12.25 8.06
N VAL A 132 -0.79 -13.34 7.73
CA VAL A 132 -1.04 -14.44 8.69
C VAL A 132 0.25 -15.10 9.16
N MET A 133 1.21 -15.35 8.28
CA MET A 133 2.54 -15.87 8.62
C MET A 133 3.29 -14.93 9.57
N THR A 134 3.14 -13.62 9.38
CA THR A 134 3.73 -12.61 10.26
C THR A 134 3.05 -12.57 11.63
N LEU A 135 1.73 -12.66 11.68
CA LEU A 135 0.99 -12.76 12.95
C LEU A 135 1.33 -14.06 13.70
N LYS A 136 1.51 -15.18 12.98
CA LYS A 136 2.04 -16.42 13.56
C LYS A 136 3.43 -16.23 14.14
N GLN A 137 4.36 -15.64 13.39
CA GLN A 137 5.73 -15.34 13.85
C GLN A 137 5.76 -14.46 15.10
N LEU A 138 4.72 -13.63 15.29
CA LEU A 138 4.53 -12.76 16.45
C LEU A 138 3.66 -13.38 17.55
N LYS A 139 3.29 -14.67 17.44
CA LYS A 139 2.54 -15.46 18.43
C LYS A 139 1.12 -14.98 18.72
N PHE A 140 0.44 -14.38 17.75
CA PHE A 140 -0.98 -14.03 17.89
C PHE A 140 -1.87 -15.28 17.91
N SER A 141 -3.02 -15.20 18.58
CA SER A 141 -3.99 -16.30 18.62
C SER A 141 -4.50 -16.68 17.22
N GLU A 142 -4.94 -17.93 17.05
CA GLU A 142 -5.53 -18.38 15.79
C GLU A 142 -6.78 -17.56 15.42
N ASN A 143 -7.59 -17.17 16.41
CA ASN A 143 -8.76 -16.31 16.18
C ASN A 143 -8.37 -14.94 15.59
N THR A 144 -7.31 -14.32 16.08
CA THR A 144 -6.82 -13.05 15.51
C THR A 144 -6.23 -13.24 14.13
N GLN A 145 -5.52 -14.35 13.89
CA GLN A 145 -5.03 -14.70 12.56
C GLN A 145 -6.17 -14.80 11.54
N TYR A 146 -7.26 -15.51 11.86
CA TYR A 146 -8.45 -15.56 11.00
C TYR A 146 -9.10 -14.18 10.85
N THR A 147 -9.20 -13.41 11.94
CA THR A 147 -9.82 -12.09 11.91
C THR A 147 -9.05 -11.12 11.00
N ALA A 148 -7.72 -11.19 10.99
CA ALA A 148 -6.89 -10.37 10.12
C ALA A 148 -7.18 -10.61 8.63
N ILE A 149 -7.45 -11.87 8.23
CA ILE A 149 -7.86 -12.20 6.85
C ILE A 149 -9.10 -11.40 6.47
N TRP A 150 -10.14 -11.43 7.31
CA TRP A 150 -11.38 -10.71 7.08
C TRP A 150 -11.20 -9.19 7.11
N LEU A 151 -10.36 -8.67 8.02
CA LEU A 151 -10.05 -7.23 8.08
C LEU A 151 -9.32 -6.71 6.83
N LEU A 152 -8.44 -7.51 6.22
CA LEU A 152 -7.82 -7.14 4.94
C LEU A 152 -8.83 -7.21 3.79
N CYS A 153 -9.59 -8.31 3.68
CA CYS A 153 -10.59 -8.52 2.63
C CYS A 153 -11.68 -7.44 2.61
N PHE A 154 -12.16 -7.05 3.79
CA PHE A 154 -13.24 -6.07 3.96
C PHE A 154 -12.72 -4.71 4.44
N SER A 155 -11.42 -4.45 4.31
CA SER A 155 -10.83 -3.14 4.63
C SER A 155 -11.61 -2.03 3.92
N PRO A 156 -11.87 -0.86 4.55
CA PRO A 156 -12.63 0.23 3.93
C PRO A 156 -12.07 0.66 2.56
N TYR A 157 -10.78 0.42 2.34
CA TYR A 157 -10.04 0.83 1.15
C TYR A 157 -9.56 -0.35 0.30
N THR A 158 -10.19 -1.51 0.43
CA THR A 158 -9.87 -2.72 -0.36
C THR A 158 -10.05 -2.49 -1.87
N VAL A 159 -10.81 -1.46 -2.28
CA VAL A 159 -10.98 -1.06 -3.69
C VAL A 159 -9.66 -0.79 -4.41
N TYR A 160 -8.63 -0.26 -3.73
CA TYR A 160 -7.31 -0.08 -4.33
C TYR A 160 -6.62 -1.40 -4.68
N SER A 161 -6.98 -2.48 -3.98
CA SER A 161 -6.50 -3.82 -4.29
C SER A 161 -7.23 -4.46 -5.48
N MET A 162 -8.24 -3.77 -6.04
CA MET A 162 -9.05 -4.20 -7.17
C MET A 162 -8.82 -3.33 -8.41
N ALA A 163 -8.46 -2.06 -8.22
CA ALA A 163 -8.45 -1.03 -9.25
C ALA A 163 -7.11 -0.84 -10.00
N GLY A 164 -6.17 -1.79 -9.90
CA GLY A 164 -4.86 -1.68 -10.58
C GLY A 164 -3.83 -0.80 -9.87
N TYR A 165 -3.95 -0.61 -8.56
CA TYR A 165 -3.07 0.25 -7.76
C TYR A 165 -1.91 -0.53 -7.11
N THR A 166 -0.90 0.21 -6.65
CA THR A 166 0.34 -0.28 -6.02
C THR A 166 0.19 -0.82 -4.60
N GLU A 167 -0.88 -0.45 -3.88
CA GLU A 167 -1.03 -0.73 -2.45
C GLU A 167 -0.95 -2.21 -2.09
N PRO A 168 -1.63 -3.14 -2.79
CA PRO A 168 -1.47 -4.56 -2.49
C PRO A 168 -0.03 -5.06 -2.66
N LEU A 169 0.71 -4.62 -3.69
CA LEU A 169 2.14 -4.93 -3.84
C LEU A 169 2.95 -4.37 -2.67
N PHE A 170 2.66 -3.13 -2.27
CA PHE A 170 3.36 -2.49 -1.18
C PHE A 170 3.13 -3.23 0.15
N ILE A 171 1.89 -3.66 0.43
CA ILE A 171 1.57 -4.50 1.59
C ILE A 171 2.37 -5.81 1.53
N VAL A 172 2.42 -6.49 0.38
CA VAL A 172 3.21 -7.73 0.20
C VAL A 172 4.67 -7.52 0.58
N PHE A 173 5.33 -6.54 -0.04
CA PHE A 173 6.76 -6.35 0.12
C PHE A 173 7.14 -5.80 1.50
N VAL A 174 6.36 -4.86 2.05
CA VAL A 174 6.58 -4.37 3.42
C VAL A 174 6.38 -5.51 4.43
N THR A 175 5.31 -6.30 4.30
CA THR A 175 5.06 -7.44 5.20
C THR A 175 6.18 -8.46 5.12
N ALA A 176 6.65 -8.78 3.90
CA ALA A 176 7.76 -9.69 3.68
C ALA A 176 9.04 -9.17 4.35
N VAL A 177 9.37 -7.88 4.20
CA VAL A 177 10.54 -7.26 4.86
C VAL A 177 10.47 -7.43 6.38
N PHE A 178 9.34 -7.16 7.02
CA PHE A 178 9.19 -7.36 8.46
C PHE A 178 9.30 -8.84 8.86
N LEU A 179 8.59 -9.73 8.16
CA LEU A 179 8.63 -11.18 8.42
C LEU A 179 10.05 -11.74 8.32
N PHE A 180 10.77 -11.43 7.24
CA PHE A 180 12.13 -11.91 7.03
C PHE A 180 13.14 -11.24 7.95
N SER A 181 12.91 -9.99 8.38
CA SER A 181 13.72 -9.33 9.40
C SER A 181 13.58 -10.03 10.75
N TYR A 182 12.36 -10.39 11.18
CA TYR A 182 12.15 -11.18 12.41
C TYR A 182 12.81 -12.56 12.37
N ARG A 183 13.03 -13.09 11.16
CA ARG A 183 13.68 -14.38 10.94
C ARG A 183 15.15 -14.27 10.59
N GLN A 184 15.72 -13.05 10.61
CA GLN A 184 17.13 -12.78 10.30
C GLN A 184 17.55 -13.23 8.89
N GLN A 185 16.61 -13.24 7.94
CA GLN A 185 16.85 -13.66 6.56
C GLN A 185 17.17 -12.44 5.68
N TRP A 186 18.35 -11.86 5.90
CA TRP A 186 18.74 -10.56 5.35
C TRP A 186 18.78 -10.48 3.81
N LEU A 187 19.02 -11.60 3.11
CA LEU A 187 18.92 -11.64 1.65
C LEU A 187 17.50 -11.34 1.16
N TRP A 188 16.49 -11.95 1.78
CA TRP A 188 15.09 -11.71 1.44
C TRP A 188 14.65 -10.32 1.86
N VAL A 189 15.17 -9.78 2.98
CA VAL A 189 14.97 -8.38 3.37
C VAL A 189 15.48 -7.43 2.28
N ALA A 190 16.67 -7.68 1.72
CA ALA A 190 17.24 -6.89 0.64
C ALA A 190 16.35 -6.93 -0.62
N VAL A 191 15.98 -8.13 -1.08
CA VAL A 191 15.17 -8.33 -2.29
C VAL A 191 13.81 -7.65 -2.16
N PHE A 192 13.06 -7.95 -1.09
CA PHE A 192 11.72 -7.40 -0.93
C PHE A 192 11.74 -5.91 -0.58
N GLY A 193 12.78 -5.42 0.11
CA GLY A 193 12.92 -3.99 0.36
C GLY A 193 13.25 -3.19 -0.91
N LEU A 194 14.08 -3.73 -1.81
CA LEU A 194 14.28 -3.14 -3.14
C LEU A 194 12.96 -3.09 -3.92
N LEU A 195 12.22 -4.21 -3.98
CA LEU A 195 10.92 -4.27 -4.66
C LEU A 195 9.90 -3.28 -4.06
N ALA A 196 9.87 -3.12 -2.73
CA ALA A 196 9.03 -2.12 -2.07
C ALA A 196 9.40 -0.69 -2.51
N ALA A 197 10.70 -0.37 -2.59
CA ALA A 197 11.19 0.96 -2.97
C ALA A 197 10.88 1.32 -4.43
N ILE A 198 10.84 0.35 -5.35
CA ILE A 198 10.41 0.55 -6.75
C ILE A 198 8.91 0.34 -6.97
N THR A 199 8.15 0.02 -5.92
CA THR A 199 6.68 0.03 -5.93
C THR A 199 6.14 1.39 -5.51
N ARG A 200 6.73 1.97 -4.46
CA ARG A 200 6.42 3.31 -3.92
C ARG A 200 7.70 3.90 -3.34
N ASN A 201 7.92 5.19 -3.56
CA ASN A 201 9.06 5.93 -3.03
C ASN A 201 9.22 5.77 -1.50
N LEU A 202 8.12 5.70 -0.75
CA LEU A 202 8.13 5.47 0.70
C LEU A 202 8.81 4.16 1.12
N GLY A 203 8.94 3.17 0.23
CA GLY A 203 9.65 1.92 0.50
C GLY A 203 11.13 2.10 0.81
N VAL A 204 11.76 3.19 0.33
CA VAL A 204 13.16 3.53 0.65
C VAL A 204 13.40 3.64 2.16
N PHE A 205 12.38 4.07 2.92
CA PHE A 205 12.47 4.28 4.36
C PHE A 205 12.44 2.98 5.17
N LEU A 206 12.29 1.81 4.54
CA LEU A 206 12.40 0.51 5.21
C LEU A 206 13.80 0.26 5.80
N VAL A 207 14.81 1.01 5.38
CA VAL A 207 16.16 0.99 5.99
C VAL A 207 16.12 1.23 7.50
N PHE A 208 15.25 2.13 7.98
CA PHE A 208 15.15 2.48 9.39
C PHE A 208 14.56 1.36 10.27
N PRO A 209 13.36 0.82 10.00
CA PRO A 209 12.83 -0.30 10.78
C PRO A 209 13.72 -1.54 10.69
N VAL A 210 14.32 -1.82 9.53
CA VAL A 210 15.27 -2.96 9.37
C VAL A 210 16.47 -2.78 10.29
N LEU A 211 17.06 -1.59 10.34
CA LEU A 211 18.17 -1.29 11.23
C LEU A 211 17.77 -1.46 12.71
N ILE A 212 16.61 -0.96 13.12
CA ILE A 212 16.12 -1.12 14.50
C ILE A 212 15.96 -2.59 14.86
N ILE A 213 15.33 -3.40 14.00
CA ILE A 213 15.14 -4.85 14.25
C ILE A 213 16.51 -5.54 14.38
N ALA A 214 17.45 -5.20 13.50
CA ALA A 214 18.78 -5.80 13.50
C ALA A 214 19.60 -5.43 14.75
N ILE A 215 19.53 -4.17 15.20
CA ILE A 215 20.14 -3.73 16.46
C ILE A 215 19.50 -4.44 17.65
N GLN A 216 18.17 -4.59 17.67
CA GLN A 216 17.46 -5.32 18.73
C GLN A 216 17.87 -6.81 18.79
N HIS A 217 18.25 -7.42 17.65
CA HIS A 217 18.67 -8.82 17.59
C HIS A 217 20.15 -9.04 17.92
N TYR A 218 21.04 -8.18 17.40
CA TYR A 218 22.49 -8.41 17.46
C TYR A 218 23.25 -7.45 18.37
N GLY A 219 22.59 -6.41 18.88
CA GLY A 219 23.24 -5.30 19.59
C GLY A 219 24.07 -4.41 18.66
N LEU A 220 24.42 -3.21 19.16
CA LEU A 220 25.20 -2.22 18.41
C LEU A 220 26.63 -2.68 18.10
N ASP A 221 27.25 -3.45 19.01
CA ASP A 221 28.64 -3.91 18.87
C ASP A 221 28.89 -4.75 17.61
N THR A 222 27.85 -5.45 17.12
CA THR A 222 27.94 -6.28 15.92
C THR A 222 28.20 -5.43 14.67
N PHE A 223 27.71 -4.20 14.64
CA PHE A 223 27.88 -3.26 13.53
C PHE A 223 29.23 -2.55 13.59
N TYR A 224 29.62 -2.04 14.76
CA TYR A 224 30.91 -1.34 14.93
C TYR A 224 32.12 -2.25 14.72
N ARG A 225 32.00 -3.53 15.09
CA ARG A 225 33.07 -4.53 14.89
C ARG A 225 32.98 -5.25 13.54
N PHE A 226 32.10 -4.81 12.63
CA PHE A 226 31.90 -5.40 11.29
C PHE A 226 31.79 -6.93 11.30
N LYS A 227 31.09 -7.50 12.28
CA LYS A 227 30.86 -8.95 12.33
C LYS A 227 30.04 -9.37 11.11
N THR A 228 30.16 -10.62 10.69
CA THR A 228 29.49 -11.17 9.49
C THR A 228 28.00 -10.85 9.42
N GLN A 229 27.28 -10.92 10.55
CA GLN A 229 25.84 -10.59 10.60
C GLN A 229 25.58 -9.09 10.38
N GLY A 230 26.41 -8.22 10.95
CA GLY A 230 26.34 -6.77 10.74
C GLY A 230 26.58 -6.42 9.27
N VAL A 231 27.56 -7.05 8.62
CA VAL A 231 27.84 -6.86 7.19
C VAL A 231 26.65 -7.30 6.32
N LYS A 232 26.02 -8.44 6.61
CA LYS A 232 24.81 -8.88 5.89
C LYS A 232 23.66 -7.89 6.02
N VAL A 233 23.44 -7.34 7.21
CA VAL A 233 22.40 -6.31 7.45
C VAL A 233 22.73 -5.03 6.69
N ILE A 234 23.98 -4.56 6.78
CA ILE A 234 24.42 -3.35 6.07
C ILE A 234 24.22 -3.53 4.57
N ALA A 235 24.63 -4.66 4.00
CA ALA A 235 24.41 -4.97 2.59
C ALA A 235 22.91 -4.94 2.23
N ALA A 236 22.05 -5.54 3.05
CA ALA A 236 20.61 -5.48 2.84
C ALA A 236 20.09 -4.04 2.87
N ILE A 237 20.49 -3.23 3.85
CA ILE A 237 20.11 -1.82 3.98
C ILE A 237 20.53 -1.00 2.77
N TRP A 238 21.68 -1.26 2.16
CA TRP A 238 22.14 -0.57 0.95
C TRP A 238 21.42 -1.00 -0.32
N ILE A 239 20.94 -2.25 -0.39
CA ILE A 239 20.17 -2.75 -1.54
C ILE A 239 18.75 -2.15 -1.59
N ILE A 240 18.13 -1.87 -0.44
CA ILE A 240 16.78 -1.26 -0.39
C ILE A 240 16.68 0.04 -1.21
N PRO A 241 17.52 1.08 -0.96
CA PRO A 241 17.43 2.33 -1.68
C PRO A 241 18.01 2.24 -3.10
N PHE A 242 18.76 1.20 -3.44
CA PHE A 242 19.35 1.03 -4.78
C PHE A 242 18.28 1.08 -5.89
N GLY A 243 17.13 0.43 -5.68
CA GLY A 243 16.04 0.47 -6.66
C GLY A 243 15.47 1.89 -6.87
N PHE A 244 15.26 2.63 -5.78
CA PHE A 244 14.77 4.01 -5.84
C PHE A 244 15.79 4.95 -6.50
N PHE A 245 17.07 4.86 -6.14
CA PHE A 245 18.12 5.67 -6.75
C PHE A 245 18.39 5.30 -8.21
N SER A 246 18.18 4.03 -8.61
CA SER A 246 18.22 3.63 -10.02
C SER A 246 17.11 4.33 -10.81
N TYR A 247 15.90 4.43 -10.25
CA TYR A 247 14.81 5.17 -10.88
C TYR A 247 15.08 6.68 -10.95
N MET A 248 15.64 7.28 -9.89
CA MET A 248 16.07 8.69 -9.94
C MET A 248 17.15 8.93 -11.01
N THR A 249 18.09 7.99 -11.15
CA THR A 249 19.13 8.06 -12.18
C THR A 249 18.53 7.94 -13.57
N TYR A 250 17.56 7.05 -13.75
CA TYR A 250 16.78 6.95 -14.99
C TYR A 250 16.09 8.28 -15.31
N LEU A 251 15.38 8.89 -14.34
CA LEU A 251 14.73 10.18 -14.54
C LEU A 251 15.73 11.29 -14.92
N TYR A 252 16.92 11.32 -14.30
CA TYR A 252 17.96 12.27 -14.67
C TYR A 252 18.36 12.19 -16.15
N PHE A 253 18.57 10.97 -16.66
CA PHE A 253 18.90 10.79 -18.08
C PHE A 253 17.70 10.96 -19.02
N HIS A 254 16.48 10.72 -18.54
CA HIS A 254 15.25 10.79 -19.33
C HIS A 254 14.69 12.20 -19.45
N THR A 255 14.72 12.99 -18.37
CA THR A 255 14.10 14.32 -18.29
C THR A 255 15.08 15.44 -17.94
N GLY A 256 16.31 15.11 -17.52
CA GLY A 256 17.26 16.06 -16.95
C GLY A 256 17.08 16.32 -15.45
N ASP A 257 16.08 15.71 -14.80
CA ASP A 257 15.73 15.97 -13.40
C ASP A 257 15.57 14.66 -12.60
N ALA A 258 16.54 14.36 -11.74
CA ALA A 258 16.53 13.18 -10.87
C ALA A 258 15.37 13.20 -9.83
N LEU A 259 14.85 14.38 -9.52
CA LEU A 259 13.79 14.62 -8.54
C LEU A 259 12.43 14.91 -9.20
N ALA A 260 12.31 14.63 -10.51
CA ALA A 260 11.10 14.88 -11.28
C ALA A 260 9.83 14.28 -10.63
N PHE A 261 9.93 13.09 -10.01
CA PHE A 261 8.83 12.45 -9.28
C PHE A 261 8.28 13.28 -8.10
N GLY A 262 9.14 14.10 -7.48
CA GLY A 262 8.82 14.99 -6.37
C GLY A 262 8.35 16.36 -6.86
N HIS A 263 9.03 16.94 -7.85
CA HIS A 263 8.64 18.24 -8.41
C HIS A 263 7.26 18.20 -9.08
N ILE A 264 6.92 17.09 -9.75
CA ILE A 264 5.63 16.95 -10.44
C ILE A 264 4.43 16.96 -9.48
N GLN A 265 4.63 16.78 -8.17
CA GLN A 265 3.55 16.81 -7.17
C GLN A 265 2.78 18.15 -7.18
N ILE A 266 3.42 19.25 -7.61
CA ILE A 266 2.80 20.57 -7.73
C ILE A 266 1.61 20.55 -8.70
N ALA A 267 1.62 19.68 -9.73
CA ALA A 267 0.52 19.53 -10.68
C ALA A 267 -0.79 19.06 -10.02
N TRP A 268 -0.71 18.40 -8.87
CA TRP A 268 -1.86 18.00 -8.04
C TRP A 268 -2.09 18.93 -6.85
N GLY A 269 -1.56 20.16 -6.89
CA GLY A 269 -1.70 21.15 -5.83
C GLY A 269 -1.01 20.77 -4.53
N ARG A 270 -0.03 19.87 -4.56
CA ARG A 270 0.71 19.44 -3.37
C ARG A 270 1.94 20.32 -3.18
N GLN A 271 2.09 20.87 -1.98
CA GLN A 271 3.25 21.66 -1.59
C GLN A 271 3.72 21.22 -0.21
N LEU A 272 5.04 21.08 -0.05
CA LEU A 272 5.61 20.71 1.24
C LEU A 272 5.41 21.85 2.23
N THR A 273 4.62 21.57 3.25
CA THR A 273 4.23 22.50 4.32
C THR A 273 4.12 21.75 5.64
N ASN A 274 3.65 22.44 6.69
CA ASN A 274 3.48 21.83 8.01
C ASN A 274 2.31 20.81 7.99
N PRO A 275 2.51 19.53 8.38
CA PRO A 275 1.43 18.54 8.43
C PRO A 275 0.26 18.94 9.36
N ILE A 276 0.53 19.73 10.40
CA ILE A 276 -0.51 20.22 11.33
C ILE A 276 -1.44 21.23 10.62
N HIS A 277 -0.89 22.07 9.73
CA HIS A 277 -1.68 23.02 8.96
C HIS A 277 -2.76 22.29 8.15
N TRP A 278 -2.42 21.17 7.52
CA TRP A 278 -3.37 20.36 6.77
C TRP A 278 -4.50 19.79 7.62
N ILE A 279 -4.21 19.33 8.85
CA ILE A 279 -5.26 18.86 9.76
C ILE A 279 -6.22 20.00 10.09
N ILE A 280 -5.69 21.17 10.49
CA ILE A 280 -6.50 22.36 10.80
C ILE A 280 -7.35 22.79 9.60
N TYR A 281 -6.74 22.82 8.41
CA TYR A 281 -7.44 23.11 7.15
C TYR A 281 -8.63 22.17 6.93
N GLY A 282 -8.47 20.87 7.23
CA GLY A 282 -9.56 19.90 7.11
C GLY A 282 -10.73 20.18 8.05
N PHE A 283 -10.46 20.56 9.30
CA PHE A 283 -11.50 20.96 10.25
C PHE A 283 -12.20 22.25 9.84
N ASN A 284 -11.45 23.25 9.37
CA ASN A 284 -12.01 24.53 8.95
C ASN A 284 -12.86 24.42 7.67
N THR A 285 -12.46 23.55 6.74
CA THR A 285 -13.15 23.37 5.45
C THR A 285 -14.41 22.51 5.58
N GLY A 286 -14.43 21.54 6.51
CA GLY A 286 -15.57 20.64 6.67
C GLY A 286 -15.65 19.56 5.57
N GLY A 287 -16.81 18.91 5.50
CA GLY A 287 -17.15 17.95 4.43
C GLY A 287 -16.12 16.83 4.23
N PRO A 288 -15.74 16.51 2.98
CA PRO A 288 -14.73 15.48 2.70
C PRO A 288 -13.36 15.75 3.35
N LYS A 289 -12.97 17.01 3.50
CA LYS A 289 -11.66 17.37 4.10
C LYS A 289 -11.64 17.10 5.60
N LEU A 290 -12.75 17.33 6.30
CA LEU A 290 -12.92 16.96 7.71
C LEU A 290 -12.77 15.45 7.90
N TYR A 291 -13.39 14.65 7.05
CA TYR A 291 -13.23 13.20 7.06
C TYR A 291 -11.76 12.78 6.92
N LEU A 292 -11.03 13.35 5.97
CA LEU A 292 -9.60 13.05 5.77
C LEU A 292 -8.74 13.46 6.97
N ALA A 293 -9.05 14.59 7.62
CA ALA A 293 -8.38 15.03 8.84
C ALA A 293 -8.64 14.07 10.00
N ILE A 294 -9.90 13.63 10.21
CA ILE A 294 -10.25 12.64 11.24
C ILE A 294 -9.54 11.31 10.98
N ALA A 295 -9.54 10.82 9.73
CA ALA A 295 -8.82 9.61 9.36
C ALA A 295 -7.31 9.72 9.63
N SER A 296 -6.72 10.90 9.41
CA SER A 296 -5.32 11.17 9.73
C SER A 296 -5.06 11.14 11.23
N LEU A 297 -5.94 11.72 12.05
CA LEU A 297 -5.83 11.65 13.52
C LEU A 297 -5.95 10.22 14.03
N LEU A 298 -6.88 9.43 13.50
CA LEU A 298 -7.00 8.01 13.82
C LEU A 298 -5.74 7.22 13.42
N ALA A 299 -5.12 7.58 12.29
CA ALA A 299 -3.85 7.00 11.87
C ALA A 299 -2.73 7.26 12.89
N PHE A 300 -2.59 8.50 13.37
CA PHE A 300 -1.61 8.83 14.40
C PHE A 300 -1.94 8.20 15.76
N ALA A 301 -3.22 8.09 16.12
CA ALA A 301 -3.61 7.37 17.33
C ALA A 301 -3.22 5.89 17.27
N LEU A 302 -3.43 5.23 16.12
CA LEU A 302 -2.98 3.86 15.89
C LEU A 302 -1.45 3.74 15.91
N ASN A 303 -0.74 4.73 15.35
CA ASN A 303 0.71 4.80 15.40
C ASN A 303 1.24 4.90 16.84
N LEU A 304 0.67 5.80 17.65
CA LEU A 304 0.99 5.94 19.08
C LEU A 304 0.68 4.63 19.84
N TYR A 305 -0.42 3.97 19.51
CA TYR A 305 -0.73 2.66 20.07
C TYR A 305 0.38 1.64 19.78
N LEU A 306 0.93 1.59 18.56
CA LEU A 306 2.09 0.74 18.25
C LEU A 306 3.33 1.12 19.10
N VAL A 307 3.59 2.41 19.29
CA VAL A 307 4.69 2.91 20.16
C VAL A 307 4.51 2.43 21.61
N PHE A 308 3.32 2.60 22.19
CA PHE A 308 3.05 2.19 23.57
C PHE A 308 3.12 0.68 23.77
N ASN A 309 2.82 -0.10 22.73
CA ASN A 309 3.00 -1.55 22.74
C ASN A 309 4.41 -2.00 22.29
N LYS A 310 5.39 -1.08 22.23
CA LYS A 310 6.81 -1.34 21.95
C LYS A 310 7.08 -1.93 20.56
N LYS A 311 6.19 -1.69 19.59
CA LYS A 311 6.36 -2.03 18.17
C LYS A 311 7.08 -0.90 17.44
N TYR A 312 8.27 -0.53 17.93
CA TYR A 312 9.01 0.63 17.43
C TYR A 312 9.37 0.57 15.94
N PRO A 313 9.80 -0.58 15.38
CA PRO A 313 10.06 -0.67 13.94
C PRO A 313 8.82 -0.37 13.10
N GLU A 314 7.70 -1.02 13.39
CA GLU A 314 6.44 -0.84 12.67
C GLU A 314 5.88 0.58 12.86
N ALA A 315 5.96 1.10 14.08
CA ALA A 315 5.53 2.46 14.42
C ALA A 315 6.37 3.51 13.67
N LEU A 316 7.70 3.38 13.62
CA LEU A 316 8.54 4.33 12.92
C LEU A 316 8.23 4.36 11.42
N PHE A 317 8.11 3.17 10.80
CA PHE A 317 7.79 3.10 9.37
C PHE A 317 6.42 3.70 9.06
N MET A 318 5.41 3.36 9.87
CA MET A 318 4.08 3.94 9.73
C MET A 318 4.10 5.46 9.95
N PHE A 319 4.85 5.95 10.94
CA PHE A 319 4.98 7.39 11.20
C PHE A 319 5.54 8.13 10.00
N ILE A 320 6.62 7.63 9.39
CA ILE A 320 7.22 8.21 8.17
C ILE A 320 6.20 8.21 7.02
N CYS A 321 5.50 7.09 6.80
CA CYS A 321 4.49 6.96 5.76
C CYS A 321 3.24 7.82 5.98
N LEU A 322 3.00 8.31 7.20
CA LEU A 322 1.91 9.25 7.51
C LEU A 322 2.37 10.71 7.41
N VAL A 323 3.52 11.03 7.98
CA VAL A 323 4.02 12.42 8.06
C VAL A 323 4.42 12.94 6.68
N LEU A 324 5.13 12.15 5.86
CA LEU A 324 5.61 12.64 4.57
C LEU A 324 4.47 13.03 3.62
N PRO A 325 3.43 12.18 3.39
CA PRO A 325 2.30 12.59 2.57
C PRO A 325 1.48 13.71 3.20
N LEU A 326 1.25 13.66 4.52
CA LEU A 326 0.48 14.69 5.22
C LEU A 326 1.15 16.06 5.16
N SER A 327 2.48 16.12 5.10
CA SER A 327 3.22 17.37 4.92
C SER A 327 2.94 18.00 3.56
N SER A 328 2.43 17.23 2.59
CA SER A 328 2.12 17.73 1.25
C SER A 328 0.62 18.03 1.04
N SER A 329 -0.28 17.22 1.59
CA SER A 329 -1.74 17.35 1.43
C SER A 329 -2.50 16.41 2.36
N LEU A 330 -3.77 16.76 2.69
CA LEU A 330 -4.74 15.82 3.26
C LEU A 330 -5.21 14.74 2.26
N ASN A 331 -5.09 15.01 0.96
CA ASN A 331 -5.65 14.15 -0.06
C ASN A 331 -4.96 12.78 -0.06
N ALA A 332 -5.78 11.72 -0.17
CA ALA A 332 -5.35 10.33 -0.13
C ALA A 332 -4.74 9.84 1.21
N MET A 333 -4.81 10.59 2.32
CA MET A 333 -4.32 10.13 3.62
C MET A 333 -4.82 8.74 4.05
N PRO A 334 -6.12 8.40 3.89
CA PRO A 334 -6.59 7.06 4.23
C PRO A 334 -5.96 5.94 3.39
N ARG A 335 -5.55 6.23 2.15
CA ARG A 335 -4.82 5.28 1.30
C ARG A 335 -3.43 4.98 1.87
N TYR A 336 -2.74 6.01 2.38
CA TYR A 336 -1.46 5.83 3.08
C TYR A 336 -1.63 5.12 4.43
N LEU A 337 -2.80 5.14 5.05
CA LEU A 337 -3.09 4.35 6.24
C LEU A 337 -3.37 2.88 5.89
N PHE A 338 -4.35 2.60 5.04
CA PHE A 338 -4.80 1.22 4.77
C PHE A 338 -3.95 0.47 3.73
N GLY A 339 -3.03 1.15 3.04
CA GLY A 339 -2.00 0.54 2.20
C GLY A 339 -0.78 0.02 2.95
N LEU A 340 -0.82 -0.05 4.29
CA LEU A 340 0.33 -0.37 5.14
C LEU A 340 0.09 -1.61 6.00
N TYR A 341 1.08 -2.50 6.03
CA TYR A 341 1.11 -3.63 6.96
C TYR A 341 0.98 -3.23 8.45
N PRO A 342 1.73 -2.23 8.97
CA PRO A 342 1.62 -1.81 10.36
C PRO A 342 0.20 -1.48 10.83
N THR A 343 -0.64 -0.96 9.93
CA THR A 343 -2.05 -0.67 10.22
C THR A 343 -2.80 -1.94 10.58
N PHE A 344 -2.66 -2.99 9.78
CA PHE A 344 -3.31 -4.28 10.02
C PHE A 344 -2.73 -5.00 11.24
N LEU A 345 -1.43 -4.85 11.52
CA LEU A 345 -0.84 -5.32 12.77
C LEU A 345 -1.47 -4.62 13.99
N GLY A 346 -1.60 -3.30 13.95
CA GLY A 346 -2.22 -2.51 15.02
C GLY A 346 -3.68 -2.91 15.25
N LEU A 347 -4.47 -3.08 14.18
CA LEU A 347 -5.85 -3.56 14.28
C LEU A 347 -5.92 -4.99 14.86
N ALA A 348 -5.04 -5.89 14.42
CA ALA A 348 -4.95 -7.24 14.97
C ALA A 348 -4.62 -7.22 16.48
N MET A 349 -3.73 -6.33 16.92
CA MET A 349 -3.42 -6.14 18.35
C MET A 349 -4.60 -5.63 19.17
N ILE A 350 -5.39 -4.70 18.63
CA ILE A 350 -6.60 -4.20 19.30
C ILE A 350 -7.63 -5.33 19.43
N VAL A 351 -7.85 -6.11 18.36
CA VAL A 351 -8.78 -7.25 18.38
C VAL A 351 -8.32 -8.36 19.34
N GLU A 352 -7.02 -8.67 19.36
CA GLU A 352 -6.45 -9.65 20.30
C GLU A 352 -6.69 -9.22 21.75
N ARG A 353 -6.51 -7.92 22.05
CA ARG A 353 -6.71 -7.37 23.39
C ARG A 353 -8.18 -7.22 23.77
N TYR A 354 -9.04 -6.91 22.80
CA TYR A 354 -10.47 -6.66 23.00
C TYR A 354 -11.31 -7.47 21.99
N PRO A 355 -11.50 -8.78 22.21
CA PRO A 355 -12.18 -9.65 21.24
C PRO A 355 -13.61 -9.22 20.88
N SER A 356 -14.30 -8.51 21.79
CA SER A 356 -15.65 -7.97 21.57
C SER A 356 -15.74 -6.94 20.44
N ILE A 357 -14.64 -6.25 20.12
CA ILE A 357 -14.64 -5.24 19.06
C ILE A 357 -14.59 -5.84 17.65
N LYS A 358 -14.28 -7.14 17.53
CA LYS A 358 -14.16 -7.85 16.25
C LYS A 358 -15.36 -7.64 15.34
N THR A 359 -16.56 -7.96 15.82
CA THR A 359 -17.79 -7.92 15.02
C THR A 359 -18.17 -6.48 14.64
N PRO A 360 -18.24 -5.51 15.57
CA PRO A 360 -18.48 -4.11 15.22
C PRO A 360 -17.47 -3.57 14.21
N LEU A 361 -16.18 -3.87 14.39
CA LEU A 361 -15.12 -3.41 13.49
C LEU A 361 -15.32 -3.95 12.08
N LEU A 362 -15.59 -5.26 11.93
CA LEU A 362 -15.86 -5.89 10.63
C LEU A 362 -17.11 -5.32 9.96
N CYS A 363 -18.18 -5.05 10.72
CA CYS A 363 -19.40 -4.43 10.18
C CYS A 363 -19.12 -3.02 9.65
N VAL A 364 -18.42 -2.18 10.43
CA VAL A 364 -18.04 -0.82 10.03
C VAL A 364 -17.14 -0.84 8.79
N PHE A 365 -16.15 -1.74 8.78
CA PHE A 365 -15.22 -1.91 7.66
C PHE A 365 -15.94 -2.33 6.39
N SER A 366 -16.85 -3.31 6.49
CA SER A 366 -17.65 -3.79 5.37
C SER A 366 -18.55 -2.69 4.81
N ALA A 367 -19.27 -1.97 5.67
CA ALA A 367 -20.15 -0.86 5.27
C ALA A 367 -19.37 0.26 4.59
N ALA A 368 -18.23 0.67 5.17
CA ALA A 368 -17.37 1.69 4.59
C ALA A 368 -16.79 1.25 3.25
N SER A 369 -16.37 -0.02 3.12
CA SER A 369 -15.85 -0.59 1.87
C SER A 369 -16.90 -0.61 0.75
N CYS A 370 -18.16 -0.93 1.07
CA CYS A 370 -19.27 -0.85 0.10
C CYS A 370 -19.42 0.58 -0.43
N PHE A 371 -19.52 1.56 0.46
CA PHE A 371 -19.68 2.97 0.11
C PHE A 371 -18.49 3.50 -0.71
N ILE A 372 -17.27 3.15 -0.30
CA ILE A 372 -16.04 3.53 -0.99
C ILE A 372 -15.93 2.89 -2.37
N SER A 373 -16.28 1.62 -2.52
CA SER A 373 -16.24 0.91 -3.80
C SER A 373 -17.24 1.50 -4.81
N ILE A 374 -18.48 1.75 -4.36
CA ILE A 374 -19.49 2.45 -5.17
C ILE A 374 -18.96 3.82 -5.59
N GLY A 375 -18.54 4.65 -4.63
CA GLY A 375 -18.08 6.00 -4.93
C GLY A 375 -16.88 6.05 -5.88
N PHE A 376 -15.92 5.12 -5.74
CA PHE A 376 -14.73 5.05 -6.60
C PHE A 376 -15.11 4.70 -8.05
N PHE A 377 -15.92 3.65 -8.23
CA PHE A 377 -16.33 3.18 -9.56
C PHE A 377 -17.20 4.25 -10.24
N SER A 378 -18.07 4.91 -9.48
CA SER A 378 -18.97 5.96 -9.97
C SER A 378 -18.31 7.32 -10.24
N HIS A 379 -17.00 7.50 -10.04
CA HIS A 379 -16.31 8.81 -10.15
C HIS A 379 -16.79 9.87 -9.14
N ILE A 380 -17.40 9.45 -8.04
CA ILE A 380 -17.96 10.35 -7.02
C ILE A 380 -17.01 10.48 -5.81
N MET A 381 -16.17 9.47 -5.54
CA MET A 381 -15.23 9.46 -4.41
C MET A 381 -13.77 9.26 -4.82
N PHE A 382 -12.90 10.00 -4.12
CA PHE A 382 -11.43 10.12 -4.27
C PHE A 382 -11.01 10.76 -5.62
N THR A 383 -10.31 11.89 -5.73
CA THR A 383 -9.66 12.85 -4.82
C THR A 383 -9.33 14.11 -5.65
N VAL A 384 -10.00 15.23 -5.38
CA VAL A 384 -9.41 16.59 -5.29
C VAL A 384 -10.10 17.30 -4.15
#